data_AF-A0A161X9P3-F1
#
_entry.id   AF-A0A161X9P3-F1
#
_cell.length_a   1.000
_cell.length_b   1.000
_cell.length_c   1.000
_cell.angle_alpha   90.00
_cell.angle_beta   90.00
_cell.angle_gamma   90.00
#
_symmetry.space_group_name_H-M   'P 1'
#
loop_
_entity.id
_entity.type
_entity.pdbx_description
1 polymer ?
#
loop_
_entity_poly.entity_id
_entity_poly.type
_entity_poly.pdbx_seq_one_letter_code
_entity_poly.pdbx_strand_id
1 'polypeptide(L)'
;MFPLEDPGAVIASLPRWIGAIPQQALLLVWMRRAGGWPRVWMSVEGVSRFDVLGSRDLAALAEIAEVVREICVTRTPDAACVLVVDAEVPDSPIGAYRDLVSVLDEQLAHNNVLLADAWLIPTFDPGRRWSSLRGDRHGVLPAVTPEYRPHPSGPLAEQLAHHLTRLSVTDNAPADAGEARDWLRGRVVFVLRRVYELHAAFEVTAADLAEVAIALRHTAVRDCCYGLAVSSYAEPALAMWRLLWQTLPHGHRAEAALLLAVSAYLAADVALATAAIQTARIDNSDPLATRQIADAIDHRLPAHVLRVVAQAGVRQAATLGIDLV
;
A
#
# COMPACT_ATOMS: atom_id res chain seq x y z
N MET A 1 -1.35 1.55 -5.16
CA MET A 1 -1.22 0.21 -5.75
C MET A 1 -1.38 -0.74 -4.62
N PHE A 2 -2.35 -1.63 -4.76
CA PHE A 2 -2.90 -2.36 -3.64
C PHE A 2 -2.33 -3.78 -3.69
N PRO A 3 -1.88 -4.34 -2.55
CA PRO A 3 -1.70 -5.78 -2.51
C PRO A 3 -3.06 -6.43 -2.84
N LEU A 4 -3.05 -7.50 -3.64
CA LEU A 4 -4.22 -8.34 -3.92
C LEU A 4 -4.87 -8.94 -2.65
N GLU A 5 -4.25 -8.72 -1.49
CA GLU A 5 -4.75 -9.05 -0.15
C GLU A 5 -5.96 -8.20 0.26
N ASP A 6 -6.17 -7.01 -0.33
CA ASP A 6 -7.37 -6.19 -0.11
C ASP A 6 -8.17 -5.94 -1.42
N PRO A 7 -9.04 -6.89 -1.81
CA PRO A 7 -9.91 -6.75 -2.98
C PRO A 7 -10.79 -5.50 -2.95
N GLY A 8 -11.30 -5.11 -1.78
CA GLY A 8 -12.19 -3.96 -1.65
C GLY A 8 -11.49 -2.66 -2.04
N ALA A 9 -10.25 -2.49 -1.60
CA ALA A 9 -9.43 -1.34 -1.97
C ALA A 9 -9.06 -1.34 -3.47
N VAL A 10 -8.74 -2.50 -4.05
CA VAL A 10 -8.50 -2.62 -5.50
C VAL A 10 -9.73 -2.18 -6.29
N ILE A 11 -10.89 -2.76 -6.00
CA ILE A 11 -12.14 -2.51 -6.72
C ILE A 11 -12.55 -1.03 -6.61
N ALA A 12 -12.54 -0.46 -5.40
CA ALA A 12 -12.88 0.95 -5.17
C ALA A 12 -11.96 1.93 -5.91
N SER A 13 -10.79 1.45 -6.35
CA SER A 13 -9.81 2.26 -7.07
C SER A 13 -10.01 2.29 -8.58
N LEU A 14 -10.74 1.33 -9.16
CA LEU A 14 -10.91 1.17 -10.61
C LEU A 14 -11.70 2.29 -11.31
N PRO A 15 -12.68 2.98 -10.70
CA PRO A 15 -13.45 4.01 -11.41
C PRO A 15 -12.59 5.08 -12.11
N ARG A 16 -11.41 5.40 -11.56
CA ARG A 16 -10.49 6.37 -12.17
C ARG A 16 -9.91 5.94 -13.52
N TRP A 17 -9.94 4.65 -13.83
CA TRP A 17 -9.40 4.08 -15.07
C TRP A 17 -10.47 3.93 -16.16
N ILE A 18 -11.75 3.95 -15.80
CA ILE A 18 -12.86 3.52 -16.66
C ILE A 18 -13.64 4.73 -17.20
N GLY A 19 -13.37 5.94 -16.71
CA GLY A 19 -13.98 7.20 -17.15
C GLY A 19 -15.45 7.31 -16.75
N ALA A 20 -16.31 6.49 -17.35
CA ALA A 20 -17.74 6.38 -17.03
C ALA A 20 -18.02 5.04 -16.34
N ILE A 21 -18.69 5.09 -15.18
CA ILE A 21 -19.02 3.90 -14.38
C ILE A 21 -20.05 3.04 -15.14
N PRO A 22 -19.74 1.77 -15.48
CA PRO A 22 -20.69 0.89 -16.16
C PRO A 22 -21.77 0.38 -15.20
N GLN A 23 -22.97 0.10 -15.72
CA GLN A 23 -24.03 -0.59 -14.99
C GLN A 23 -23.97 -2.12 -15.18
N GLN A 24 -23.61 -2.56 -16.40
CA GLN A 24 -23.39 -3.96 -16.75
C GLN A 24 -22.14 -4.08 -17.63
N ALA A 25 -21.03 -4.55 -17.07
CA ALA A 25 -19.79 -4.74 -17.84
C ALA A 25 -18.86 -5.76 -17.19
N LEU A 26 -18.06 -6.42 -18.03
CA LEU A 26 -16.87 -7.14 -17.60
C LEU A 26 -15.66 -6.21 -17.76
N LEU A 27 -14.89 -6.09 -16.69
CA LEU A 27 -13.67 -5.31 -16.64
C LEU A 27 -12.49 -6.26 -16.48
N LEU A 28 -11.53 -6.17 -17.39
CA LEU A 28 -10.29 -6.92 -17.33
C LEU A 28 -9.17 -5.97 -16.94
N VAL A 29 -8.65 -6.16 -15.73
CA VAL A 29 -7.63 -5.30 -15.13
C VAL A 29 -6.28 -5.92 -15.37
N TRP A 30 -5.47 -5.27 -16.20
CA TRP A 30 -4.14 -5.73 -16.58
C TRP A 30 -3.12 -5.29 -15.58
N MET A 31 -2.25 -6.21 -15.18
CA MET A 31 -1.25 -5.94 -14.17
C MET A 31 0.13 -6.39 -14.59
N ARG A 32 1.12 -5.60 -14.19
CA ARG A 32 2.52 -5.95 -14.32
C ARG A 32 3.15 -6.06 -12.95
N ARG A 33 3.98 -7.07 -12.79
CA ARG A 33 4.80 -7.28 -11.62
C ARG A 33 5.75 -6.09 -11.53
N ALA A 34 5.66 -5.40 -10.42
CA ALA A 34 6.51 -4.29 -10.09
C ALA A 34 7.16 -4.54 -8.73
N GLY A 35 8.33 -3.94 -8.53
CA GLY A 35 9.13 -4.16 -7.34
C GLY A 35 10.13 -5.31 -7.47
N GLY A 36 10.93 -5.46 -6.42
CA GLY A 36 11.98 -6.46 -6.28
C GLY A 36 11.90 -7.12 -4.91
N TRP A 37 12.58 -8.25 -4.76
CA TRP A 37 12.63 -8.97 -3.49
C TRP A 37 13.01 -8.02 -2.32
N PRO A 38 12.38 -8.10 -1.13
CA PRO A 38 11.44 -9.13 -0.67
C PRO A 38 9.97 -8.85 -1.00
N ARG A 39 9.61 -7.71 -1.60
CA ARG A 39 8.21 -7.36 -1.89
C ARG A 39 8.01 -7.20 -3.39
N VAL A 40 7.38 -8.23 -3.95
CA VAL A 40 6.81 -8.18 -5.29
C VAL A 40 5.37 -7.71 -5.16
N TRP A 41 4.95 -6.76 -5.99
CA TRP A 41 3.59 -6.26 -6.00
C TRP A 41 3.08 -6.11 -7.43
N MET A 42 1.78 -5.85 -7.59
CA MET A 42 1.14 -5.78 -8.90
C MET A 42 0.70 -4.35 -9.20
N SER A 43 1.26 -3.78 -10.27
CA SER A 43 0.86 -2.51 -10.86
C SER A 43 -0.36 -2.69 -11.73
N VAL A 44 -1.41 -1.89 -11.59
CA VAL A 44 -2.45 -1.81 -12.63
C VAL A 44 -1.88 -0.98 -13.77
N GLU A 45 -1.74 -1.59 -14.94
CA GLU A 45 -1.24 -0.95 -16.17
C GLU A 45 -2.37 -0.51 -17.09
N GLY A 46 -3.57 -1.08 -16.93
CA GLY A 46 -4.74 -0.66 -17.67
C GLY A 46 -5.98 -1.47 -17.32
N VAL A 47 -7.13 -1.00 -17.81
CA VAL A 47 -8.41 -1.69 -17.68
C VAL A 47 -9.05 -1.75 -19.06
N SER A 48 -9.38 -2.96 -19.52
CA SER A 48 -10.24 -3.17 -20.68
C SER A 48 -11.67 -3.35 -20.22
N ARG A 49 -12.61 -2.68 -20.87
CA ARG A 49 -14.03 -2.74 -20.56
C ARG A 49 -14.76 -3.45 -21.70
N PHE A 50 -15.66 -4.35 -21.33
CA PHE A 50 -16.46 -5.14 -22.23
C PHE A 50 -17.94 -5.11 -21.81
N ASP A 51 -18.79 -4.50 -22.63
CA ASP A 51 -20.23 -4.34 -22.34
C ASP A 51 -21.05 -5.55 -22.84
N VAL A 52 -20.63 -6.77 -22.48
CA VAL A 52 -21.12 -8.03 -23.08
C VAL A 52 -21.94 -8.92 -22.15
N LEU A 53 -22.21 -8.48 -20.92
CA LEU A 53 -22.92 -9.30 -19.93
C LEU A 53 -24.40 -9.55 -20.30
N GLY A 54 -25.00 -8.69 -21.12
CA GLY A 54 -26.37 -8.83 -21.60
C GLY A 54 -26.56 -9.83 -22.74
N SER A 55 -25.51 -10.18 -23.50
CA SER A 55 -25.64 -10.98 -24.73
C SER A 55 -25.28 -12.46 -24.56
N ARG A 56 -24.51 -12.87 -23.54
CA ARG A 56 -24.08 -14.27 -23.26
C ARG A 56 -23.64 -15.10 -24.50
N ASP A 57 -23.28 -14.43 -25.59
CA ASP A 57 -23.06 -15.05 -26.89
C ASP A 57 -21.60 -15.49 -27.05
N LEU A 58 -21.36 -16.55 -27.81
CA LEU A 58 -20.02 -17.00 -28.20
C LEU A 58 -19.19 -15.89 -28.88
N ALA A 59 -19.85 -14.93 -29.52
CA ALA A 59 -19.23 -13.76 -30.14
C ALA A 59 -18.56 -12.84 -29.10
N ALA A 60 -19.18 -12.67 -27.92
CA ALA A 60 -18.61 -11.88 -26.83
C ALA A 60 -17.31 -12.48 -26.29
N LEU A 61 -17.27 -13.82 -26.18
CA LEU A 61 -16.07 -14.56 -25.78
C LEU A 61 -14.94 -14.39 -26.79
N ALA A 62 -15.27 -14.42 -28.09
CA ALA A 62 -14.29 -14.20 -29.16
C ALA A 62 -13.71 -12.77 -29.13
N GLU A 63 -14.56 -11.75 -28.88
CA GLU A 63 -14.13 -10.36 -28.74
C GLU A 63 -13.18 -10.18 -27.56
N ILE A 64 -13.51 -10.75 -26.40
CA ILE A 64 -12.63 -10.71 -25.22
C ILE A 64 -11.31 -11.43 -25.53
N ALA A 65 -11.34 -12.59 -26.19
CA ALA A 65 -10.14 -13.35 -26.53
C ALA A 65 -9.19 -12.59 -27.47
N GLU A 66 -9.72 -11.87 -28.47
CA GLU A 66 -8.91 -11.04 -29.37
C GLU A 66 -8.24 -9.88 -28.61
N VAL A 67 -8.98 -9.19 -27.73
CA VAL A 67 -8.39 -8.12 -26.90
C VAL A 67 -7.35 -8.68 -25.93
N VAL A 68 -7.58 -9.87 -25.36
CA VAL A 68 -6.59 -10.56 -24.52
C VAL A 68 -5.32 -10.83 -25.32
N ARG A 69 -5.44 -11.39 -26.54
CA ARG A 69 -4.28 -11.63 -27.42
C ARG A 69 -3.53 -10.35 -27.74
N GLU A 70 -4.23 -9.30 -28.15
CA GLU A 70 -3.62 -8.02 -28.51
C GLU A 70 -2.84 -7.44 -27.32
N ILE A 71 -3.41 -7.47 -26.12
CA ILE A 71 -2.78 -6.93 -24.91
C ILE A 71 -1.61 -7.79 -24.46
N CYS A 72 -1.71 -9.11 -24.55
CA CYS A 72 -0.61 -10.02 -24.28
C CYS A 72 0.59 -9.76 -25.21
N VAL A 73 0.34 -9.45 -26.49
CA VAL A 73 1.40 -9.14 -27.46
C VAL A 73 1.99 -7.74 -27.23
N THR A 74 1.15 -6.73 -26.98
CA THR A 74 1.59 -5.32 -26.95
C THR A 74 2.11 -4.87 -25.59
N ARG A 75 1.55 -5.40 -24.50
CA ARG A 75 1.83 -4.93 -23.13
C ARG A 75 2.47 -5.98 -22.22
N THR A 76 2.48 -7.24 -22.63
CA THR A 76 3.08 -8.38 -21.91
C THR A 76 2.83 -8.32 -20.39
N PRO A 77 1.55 -8.35 -19.94
CA PRO A 77 1.22 -8.29 -18.52
C PRO A 77 1.63 -9.57 -17.80
N ASP A 78 1.99 -9.46 -16.51
CA ASP A 78 2.33 -10.62 -15.67
C ASP A 78 1.08 -11.27 -15.06
N ALA A 79 0.00 -10.50 -14.87
CA ALA A 79 -1.27 -11.01 -14.38
C ALA A 79 -2.46 -10.16 -14.83
N ALA A 80 -3.66 -10.67 -14.60
CA ALA A 80 -4.91 -9.96 -14.75
C ALA A 80 -5.89 -10.24 -13.60
N CYS A 81 -6.86 -9.34 -13.39
CA CYS A 81 -8.04 -9.58 -12.56
C CYS A 81 -9.31 -9.34 -13.38
N VAL A 82 -10.37 -10.08 -13.07
CA VAL A 82 -11.69 -9.88 -13.68
C VAL A 82 -12.63 -9.23 -12.68
N LEU A 83 -13.33 -8.18 -13.09
CA LEU A 83 -14.41 -7.57 -12.31
C LEU A 83 -15.69 -7.54 -13.14
N VAL A 84 -16.71 -8.24 -12.66
CA VAL A 84 -18.06 -8.22 -13.22
C VAL A 84 -18.86 -7.17 -12.47
N VAL A 85 -19.43 -6.21 -13.19
CA VAL A 85 -20.35 -5.20 -12.67
C VAL A 85 -21.74 -5.55 -13.15
N ASP A 86 -22.68 -5.82 -12.24
CA ASP A 86 -24.06 -6.16 -12.58
C ASP A 86 -25.04 -5.76 -11.47
N ALA A 87 -25.87 -4.76 -11.75
CA ALA A 87 -26.78 -4.13 -10.79
C ALA A 87 -28.01 -5.00 -10.40
N GLU A 88 -28.33 -6.05 -11.16
CA GLU A 88 -29.47 -6.94 -10.89
C GLU A 88 -29.09 -8.08 -9.93
N VAL A 89 -29.38 -7.99 -8.62
CA VAL A 89 -29.25 -9.17 -7.75
C VAL A 89 -30.35 -9.27 -6.66
N PRO A 90 -31.45 -9.98 -6.96
CA PRO A 90 -31.96 -11.01 -6.03
C PRO A 90 -31.65 -12.45 -6.46
N ASP A 91 -31.35 -12.72 -7.75
CA ASP A 91 -31.08 -14.06 -8.29
C ASP A 91 -29.95 -14.01 -9.36
N SER A 92 -28.79 -13.48 -8.99
CA SER A 92 -27.66 -13.33 -9.91
C SER A 92 -27.19 -14.69 -10.46
N PRO A 93 -26.89 -14.81 -11.76
CA PRO A 93 -26.38 -16.02 -12.38
C PRO A 93 -24.89 -16.22 -12.03
N ILE A 94 -24.55 -16.25 -10.74
CA ILE A 94 -23.15 -16.39 -10.26
C ILE A 94 -22.46 -17.59 -10.92
N GLY A 95 -23.18 -18.69 -11.16
CA GLY A 95 -22.67 -19.84 -11.90
C GLY A 95 -22.18 -19.48 -13.30
N ALA A 96 -22.96 -18.74 -14.08
CA ALA A 96 -22.57 -18.31 -15.43
C ALA A 96 -21.35 -17.38 -15.41
N TYR A 97 -21.24 -16.50 -14.41
CA TYR A 97 -20.05 -15.66 -14.25
C TYR A 97 -18.82 -16.48 -13.84
N ARG A 98 -18.99 -17.53 -13.04
CA ARG A 98 -17.90 -18.47 -12.71
C ARG A 98 -17.43 -19.22 -13.96
N ASP A 99 -18.36 -19.72 -14.78
CA ASP A 99 -18.04 -20.41 -16.03
C ASP A 99 -17.27 -19.48 -17.00
N LEU A 100 -17.73 -18.24 -17.15
CA LEU A 100 -17.05 -17.22 -17.94
C LEU A 100 -15.63 -16.94 -17.43
N VAL A 101 -15.47 -16.77 -16.11
CA VAL A 101 -14.17 -16.56 -15.48
C VAL A 101 -13.24 -17.76 -15.68
N SER A 102 -13.76 -18.99 -15.65
CA SER A 102 -12.98 -20.20 -15.93
C SER A 102 -12.47 -20.23 -17.37
N VAL A 103 -13.30 -19.88 -18.35
CA VAL A 103 -12.87 -19.78 -19.76
C VAL A 103 -11.78 -18.70 -19.92
N LEU A 104 -11.92 -17.56 -19.27
CA LEU A 104 -10.91 -16.50 -19.31
C LEU A 104 -9.61 -16.90 -18.62
N ASP A 105 -9.67 -17.64 -17.51
CA ASP A 105 -8.49 -18.18 -16.83
C ASP A 105 -7.67 -19.08 -17.77
N GLU A 106 -8.34 -19.99 -18.48
CA GLU A 106 -7.70 -20.84 -19.48
C GLU A 106 -7.04 -20.00 -20.57
N GLN A 107 -7.74 -19.00 -21.13
CA GLN A 107 -7.18 -18.14 -22.19
C GLN A 107 -5.96 -17.34 -21.72
N LEU A 108 -6.00 -16.78 -20.49
CA LEU A 108 -4.89 -16.04 -19.90
C LEU A 108 -3.69 -16.97 -19.66
N ALA A 109 -3.93 -18.18 -19.15
CA ALA A 109 -2.90 -19.19 -18.91
C ALA A 109 -2.19 -19.61 -20.22
N HIS A 110 -2.92 -19.76 -21.33
CA HIS A 110 -2.33 -20.02 -22.65
C HIS A 110 -1.36 -18.92 -23.11
N ASN A 111 -1.51 -17.70 -22.58
CA ASN A 111 -0.65 -16.55 -22.87
C ASN A 111 0.37 -16.26 -21.75
N ASN A 112 0.58 -17.20 -20.81
CA ASN A 112 1.44 -17.04 -19.62
C ASN A 112 1.06 -15.87 -18.69
N VAL A 113 -0.21 -15.46 -18.69
CA VAL A 113 -0.72 -14.42 -17.80
C VAL A 113 -1.48 -15.09 -16.66
N LEU A 114 -1.13 -14.77 -15.41
CA LEU A 114 -1.83 -15.31 -14.24
C LEU A 114 -3.18 -14.59 -14.05
N LEU A 115 -4.30 -15.31 -13.96
CA LEU A 115 -5.53 -14.73 -13.42
C LEU A 115 -5.44 -14.68 -11.88
N ALA A 116 -5.11 -13.51 -11.34
CA ALA A 116 -4.86 -13.34 -9.91
C ALA A 116 -6.13 -13.42 -9.07
N ASP A 117 -7.24 -12.81 -9.54
CA ASP A 117 -8.51 -12.84 -8.82
C ASP A 117 -9.70 -12.50 -9.75
N ALA A 118 -10.91 -12.79 -9.29
CA ALA A 118 -12.13 -12.36 -9.97
C ALA A 118 -13.25 -12.00 -8.99
N TRP A 119 -13.97 -10.91 -9.25
CA TRP A 119 -14.97 -10.35 -8.35
C TRP A 119 -16.26 -9.95 -9.06
N LEU A 120 -17.36 -9.92 -8.32
CA LEU A 120 -18.67 -9.43 -8.71
C LEU A 120 -19.08 -8.27 -7.79
N ILE A 121 -19.52 -7.16 -8.38
CA ILE A 121 -20.12 -6.02 -7.66
C ILE A 121 -21.41 -5.55 -8.33
N PRO A 122 -22.37 -5.00 -7.56
CA PRO A 122 -23.55 -4.37 -8.13
C PRO A 122 -23.28 -2.95 -8.63
N THR A 123 -22.35 -2.25 -7.99
CA THR A 123 -21.98 -0.85 -8.26
C THR A 123 -20.68 -0.54 -7.50
N PHE A 124 -20.00 0.53 -7.90
CA PHE A 124 -18.83 1.05 -7.21
C PHE A 124 -19.16 1.92 -5.98
N ASP A 125 -20.44 2.10 -5.65
CA ASP A 125 -20.83 2.91 -4.51
C ASP A 125 -20.25 2.35 -3.20
N PRO A 126 -19.72 3.21 -2.31
CA PRO A 126 -19.19 2.75 -1.04
C PRO A 126 -20.22 2.01 -0.16
N GLY A 127 -19.76 1.04 0.62
CA GLY A 127 -20.61 0.20 1.48
C GLY A 127 -21.34 -0.94 0.75
N ARG A 128 -21.21 -1.02 -0.59
CA ARG A 128 -21.78 -2.11 -1.38
C ARG A 128 -20.96 -3.37 -1.27
N ARG A 129 -21.62 -4.53 -1.38
CA ARG A 129 -20.98 -5.83 -1.25
C ARG A 129 -20.24 -6.19 -2.53
N TRP A 130 -19.05 -6.76 -2.37
CA TRP A 130 -18.35 -7.49 -3.42
C TRP A 130 -18.29 -8.97 -3.06
N SER A 131 -18.31 -9.84 -4.07
CA SER A 131 -18.20 -11.30 -3.90
C SER A 131 -17.15 -11.86 -4.84
N SER A 132 -16.39 -12.87 -4.41
CA SER A 132 -15.41 -13.55 -5.27
C SER A 132 -16.12 -14.52 -6.21
N LEU A 133 -15.63 -14.59 -7.44
CA LEU A 133 -16.02 -15.57 -8.45
C LEU A 133 -15.08 -16.79 -8.48
N ARG A 134 -13.98 -16.77 -7.72
CA ARG A 134 -12.99 -17.87 -7.65
C ARG A 134 -12.97 -18.59 -6.30
N GLY A 135 -13.84 -18.18 -5.37
CA GLY A 135 -13.95 -18.78 -4.04
C GLY A 135 -15.07 -18.14 -3.23
N ASP A 136 -14.99 -18.25 -1.91
CA ASP A 136 -16.06 -17.84 -0.99
C ASP A 136 -15.83 -16.48 -0.32
N ARG A 137 -14.74 -15.79 -0.69
CA ARG A 137 -14.42 -14.46 -0.16
C ARG A 137 -15.47 -13.44 -0.59
N HIS A 138 -15.84 -12.57 0.33
CA HIS A 138 -16.77 -11.47 0.11
C HIS A 138 -16.44 -10.33 1.08
N GLY A 139 -16.92 -9.14 0.79
CA GLY A 139 -16.69 -7.98 1.65
C GLY A 139 -17.52 -6.78 1.22
N VAL A 140 -17.17 -5.61 1.75
CA VAL A 140 -17.81 -4.33 1.41
C VAL A 140 -16.79 -3.37 0.82
N LEU A 141 -17.23 -2.55 -0.15
CA LEU A 141 -16.42 -1.48 -0.70
C LEU A 141 -16.19 -0.40 0.37
N PRO A 142 -14.94 0.07 0.56
CA PRO A 142 -14.62 1.06 1.59
C PRO A 142 -15.31 2.42 1.33
N ALA A 143 -15.76 3.07 2.41
CA ALA A 143 -16.40 4.40 2.42
C ALA A 143 -15.53 5.51 1.78
N VAL A 144 -14.22 5.37 1.96
CA VAL A 144 -13.22 6.26 1.37
C VAL A 144 -12.56 5.48 0.25
N THR A 145 -12.72 5.93 -1.00
CA THR A 145 -11.85 5.47 -2.08
C THR A 145 -10.42 5.82 -1.65
N PRO A 146 -9.53 4.84 -1.42
CA PRO A 146 -8.18 5.16 -1.00
C PRO A 146 -7.59 6.11 -2.04
N GLU A 147 -7.15 7.30 -1.59
CA GLU A 147 -6.48 8.25 -2.47
C GLU A 147 -5.33 7.52 -3.13
N TYR A 148 -5.47 7.25 -4.42
CA TYR A 148 -4.36 6.77 -5.21
C TYR A 148 -3.43 7.92 -5.40
N ARG A 149 -2.37 7.91 -4.60
CA ARG A 149 -1.16 8.57 -5.03
C ARG A 149 -0.55 7.73 -6.13
N PRO A 150 -0.27 8.32 -7.31
CA PRO A 150 0.60 7.68 -8.27
C PRO A 150 1.88 7.27 -7.56
N HIS A 151 2.48 6.18 -8.02
CA HIS A 151 3.79 5.74 -7.56
C HIS A 151 4.74 6.92 -7.55
N PRO A 152 5.64 7.05 -6.56
CA PRO A 152 6.86 7.77 -6.82
C PRO A 152 7.52 7.09 -8.03
N SER A 153 7.43 7.77 -9.17
CA SER A 153 8.05 7.37 -10.43
C SER A 153 9.14 8.38 -10.73
N GLY A 154 10.36 7.90 -10.99
CA GLY A 154 11.52 8.74 -11.25
C GLY A 154 12.82 8.14 -10.70
N PRO A 155 13.97 8.74 -11.02
CA PRO A 155 15.29 8.16 -10.74
C PRO A 155 15.52 7.82 -9.26
N LEU A 156 15.04 8.67 -8.34
CA LEU A 156 15.19 8.46 -6.90
C LEU A 156 14.41 7.23 -6.41
N ALA A 157 13.19 7.01 -6.90
CA ALA A 157 12.36 5.87 -6.50
C ALA A 157 12.95 4.54 -6.99
N GLU A 158 13.52 4.53 -8.20
CA GLU A 158 14.22 3.38 -8.77
C GLU A 158 15.50 3.05 -7.98
N GLN A 159 16.30 4.07 -7.63
CA GLN A 159 17.48 3.91 -6.78
C GLN A 159 17.11 3.37 -5.40
N LEU A 160 16.04 3.90 -4.78
CA LEU A 160 15.52 3.43 -3.50
C LEU A 160 15.13 1.95 -3.57
N ALA A 161 14.36 1.54 -4.58
CA ALA A 161 13.97 0.14 -4.76
C ALA A 161 15.20 -0.79 -4.89
N HIS A 162 16.23 -0.34 -5.62
CA HIS A 162 17.49 -1.07 -5.76
C HIS A 162 18.21 -1.24 -4.40
N HIS A 163 18.36 -0.16 -3.64
CA HIS A 163 19.03 -0.20 -2.33
C HIS A 163 18.25 -1.03 -1.29
N LEU A 164 16.93 -0.91 -1.25
CA LEU A 164 16.07 -1.67 -0.34
C LEU A 164 16.18 -3.19 -0.56
N THR A 165 16.29 -3.61 -1.81
CA THR A 165 16.50 -5.03 -2.19
C THR A 165 17.81 -5.55 -1.61
N ARG A 166 18.89 -4.76 -1.65
CA ARG A 166 20.21 -5.14 -1.16
C ARG A 166 20.29 -5.17 0.37
N LEU A 167 19.70 -4.18 1.05
CA LEU A 167 19.81 -4.01 2.50
C LEU A 167 18.91 -4.96 3.30
N SER A 168 17.81 -5.45 2.71
CA SER A 168 16.84 -6.32 3.39
C SER A 168 17.44 -7.67 3.85
N VAL A 169 18.60 -8.06 3.34
CA VAL A 169 19.26 -9.34 3.64
C VAL A 169 20.23 -9.23 4.83
N THR A 170 20.68 -8.02 5.19
CA THR A 170 21.85 -7.83 6.08
C THR A 170 21.54 -7.15 7.41
N ASP A 171 20.34 -6.60 7.61
CA ASP A 171 20.00 -5.83 8.82
C ASP A 171 19.46 -6.71 9.97
N ASN A 172 20.30 -7.62 10.47
CA ASN A 172 19.98 -8.48 11.61
C ASN A 172 20.52 -7.88 12.91
N ALA A 173 19.66 -7.76 13.92
CA ALA A 173 20.09 -7.40 15.26
C ALA A 173 20.98 -8.51 15.86
N PRO A 174 22.05 -8.18 16.60
CA PRO A 174 22.89 -9.17 17.26
C PRO A 174 22.11 -9.89 18.37
N ALA A 175 22.50 -11.14 18.65
CA ALA A 175 21.83 -11.98 19.65
C ALA A 175 22.20 -11.63 21.10
N ASP A 176 23.40 -11.09 21.31
CA ASP A 176 23.85 -10.64 22.64
C ASP A 176 23.12 -9.37 23.07
N ALA A 177 22.69 -9.31 24.33
CA ALA A 177 21.87 -8.21 24.84
C ALA A 177 22.64 -6.88 24.93
N GLY A 178 23.94 -6.92 25.24
CA GLY A 178 24.80 -5.74 25.30
C GLY A 178 25.06 -5.19 23.89
N GLU A 179 25.46 -6.06 22.97
CA GLU A 179 25.64 -5.71 21.56
C GLU A 179 24.34 -5.22 20.91
N ALA A 180 23.19 -5.81 21.28
CA ALA A 180 21.87 -5.40 20.76
C ALA A 180 21.50 -3.98 21.19
N ARG A 181 21.84 -3.58 22.43
CA ARG A 181 21.61 -2.22 22.91
C ARG A 181 22.45 -1.21 22.15
N ASP A 182 23.74 -1.48 21.98
CA ASP A 182 24.65 -0.59 21.25
C ASP A 182 24.30 -0.50 19.76
N TRP A 183 23.90 -1.63 19.17
CA TRP A 183 23.38 -1.69 17.81
C TRP A 183 22.08 -0.86 17.67
N LEU A 184 21.10 -1.03 18.56
CA LEU A 184 19.86 -0.24 18.56
C LEU A 184 20.15 1.26 18.72
N ARG A 185 21.02 1.62 19.66
CA ARG A 185 21.48 3.01 19.85
C ARG A 185 22.07 3.54 18.55
N GLY A 186 22.95 2.77 17.89
CA GLY A 186 23.55 3.13 16.60
C GLY A 186 22.50 3.38 15.50
N ARG A 187 21.47 2.52 15.40
CA ARG A 187 20.38 2.70 14.42
C ARG A 187 19.55 3.95 14.69
N VAL A 188 19.19 4.22 15.94
CA VAL A 188 18.45 5.45 16.30
C VAL A 188 19.29 6.69 16.02
N VAL A 189 20.57 6.70 16.42
CA VAL A 189 21.49 7.81 16.14
C VAL A 189 21.67 8.05 14.64
N PHE A 190 21.74 6.98 13.84
CA PHE A 190 21.79 7.08 12.38
C PHE A 190 20.55 7.82 11.84
N VAL A 191 19.35 7.41 12.25
CA VAL A 191 18.10 8.06 11.82
C VAL A 191 18.07 9.54 12.23
N LEU A 192 18.43 9.85 13.48
CA LEU A 192 18.49 11.24 13.97
C LEU A 192 19.45 12.10 13.15
N ARG A 193 20.63 11.55 12.81
CA ARG A 193 21.61 12.25 11.99
C ARG A 193 21.05 12.57 10.60
N ARG A 194 20.39 11.60 9.95
CA ARG A 194 19.77 11.84 8.62
C ARG A 194 18.62 12.84 8.70
N VAL A 195 17.82 12.83 9.77
CA VAL A 195 16.77 13.83 10.02
C VAL A 195 17.36 15.23 10.14
N TYR A 196 18.43 15.38 10.92
CA TYR A 196 19.13 16.66 11.08
C TYR A 196 19.74 17.14 9.76
N GLU A 197 20.42 16.27 9.03
CA GLU A 197 21.07 16.62 7.77
C GLU A 197 20.08 17.08 6.71
N LEU A 198 18.93 16.42 6.60
CA LEU A 198 17.86 16.85 5.69
C LEU A 198 17.38 18.27 6.03
N HIS A 199 17.17 18.56 7.32
CA HIS A 199 16.74 19.89 7.76
C HIS A 199 17.81 20.95 7.53
N ALA A 200 19.08 20.60 7.74
CA ALA A 200 20.23 21.47 7.46
C ALA A 200 20.60 21.55 5.97
N ALA A 201 19.76 21.02 5.08
CA ALA A 201 19.95 21.01 3.62
C ALA A 201 21.25 20.34 3.16
N PHE A 202 21.80 19.42 3.95
CA PHE A 202 22.85 18.52 3.50
C PHE A 202 22.26 17.46 2.56
N GLU A 203 23.10 16.93 1.67
CA GLU A 203 22.70 15.88 0.75
C GLU A 203 22.40 14.59 1.51
N VAL A 204 21.16 14.11 1.40
CA VAL A 204 20.73 12.79 1.88
C VAL A 204 20.47 11.92 0.66
N THR A 205 21.29 10.88 0.49
CA THR A 205 21.28 10.06 -0.72
C THR A 205 20.13 9.05 -0.74
N ALA A 206 19.85 8.46 -1.91
CA ALA A 206 18.90 7.34 -2.00
C ALA A 206 19.31 6.15 -1.11
N ALA A 207 20.61 5.89 -0.95
CA ALA A 207 21.10 4.84 -0.07
C ALA A 207 20.79 5.16 1.40
N ASP A 208 20.98 6.41 1.82
CA ASP A 208 20.66 6.87 3.17
C ASP A 208 19.17 6.71 3.49
N LEU A 209 18.31 7.17 2.58
CA LEU A 209 16.86 7.06 2.72
C LEU A 209 16.40 5.60 2.78
N ALA A 210 16.99 4.72 1.96
CA ALA A 210 16.72 3.29 2.02
C ALA A 210 17.17 2.68 3.36
N GLU A 211 18.33 3.09 3.89
CA GLU A 211 18.83 2.61 5.17
C GLU A 211 17.97 3.09 6.34
N VAL A 212 17.47 4.34 6.31
CA VAL A 212 16.48 4.85 7.28
C VAL A 212 15.22 4.00 7.21
N ALA A 213 14.68 3.76 6.01
CA ALA A 213 13.47 2.93 5.85
C ALA A 213 13.64 1.51 6.39
N ILE A 214 14.82 0.91 6.22
CA ILE A 214 15.15 -0.39 6.81
C ILE A 214 15.26 -0.31 8.34
N ALA A 215 15.92 0.72 8.87
CA ALA A 215 16.06 0.93 10.32
C ALA A 215 14.69 1.02 11.01
N LEU A 216 13.74 1.73 10.39
CA LEU A 216 12.39 1.91 10.91
C LEU A 216 11.56 0.61 10.99
N ARG A 217 11.94 -0.46 10.30
CA ARG A 217 11.28 -1.77 10.43
C ARG A 217 11.48 -2.39 11.80
N HIS A 218 12.57 -2.04 12.48
CA HIS A 218 12.79 -2.46 13.86
C HIS A 218 11.88 -1.68 14.77
N THR A 219 10.94 -2.38 15.41
CA THR A 219 9.92 -1.80 16.29
C THR A 219 10.54 -0.87 17.34
N ALA A 220 11.67 -1.25 17.92
CA ALA A 220 12.34 -0.42 18.91
C ALA A 220 12.89 0.91 18.34
N VAL A 221 13.40 0.91 17.11
CA VAL A 221 13.89 2.12 16.43
C VAL A 221 12.71 3.01 16.06
N ARG A 222 11.66 2.44 15.45
CA ARG A 222 10.41 3.15 15.12
C ARG A 222 9.80 3.79 16.35
N ASP A 223 9.72 3.06 17.44
CA ASP A 223 9.03 3.52 18.64
C ASP A 223 9.81 4.67 19.31
N CYS A 224 11.15 4.65 19.28
CA CYS A 224 11.96 5.83 19.63
C CYS A 224 11.64 7.04 18.74
N CYS A 225 11.46 6.81 17.44
CA CYS A 225 11.19 7.87 16.46
C CYS A 225 9.84 8.57 16.66
N TYR A 226 8.84 7.95 17.32
CA TYR A 226 7.63 8.68 17.73
C TYR A 226 7.94 9.83 18.69
N GLY A 227 9.00 9.70 19.49
CA GLY A 227 9.45 10.74 20.41
C GLY A 227 9.87 12.03 19.71
N LEU A 228 10.23 11.97 18.43
CA LEU A 228 10.61 13.15 17.67
C LEU A 228 9.45 14.12 17.45
N ALA A 229 8.21 13.64 17.41
CA ALA A 229 7.05 14.50 17.22
C ALA A 229 6.79 15.47 18.40
N VAL A 230 7.43 15.24 19.55
CA VAL A 230 7.30 16.07 20.76
C VAL A 230 8.64 16.66 21.22
N SER A 231 9.65 16.65 20.34
CA SER A 231 10.97 17.19 20.60
C SER A 231 11.27 18.47 19.81
N SER A 232 12.46 19.02 20.02
CA SER A 232 13.07 20.03 19.15
C SER A 232 13.25 19.59 17.69
N TYR A 233 13.13 18.29 17.39
CA TYR A 233 13.25 17.71 16.06
C TYR A 233 11.89 17.46 15.36
N ALA A 234 10.77 17.95 15.91
CA ALA A 234 9.43 17.66 15.40
C ALA A 234 9.22 18.05 13.93
N GLU A 235 9.64 19.26 13.54
CA GLU A 235 9.54 19.74 12.16
C GLU A 235 10.52 18.98 11.23
N PRO A 236 11.83 18.86 11.55
CA PRO A 236 12.77 18.03 10.80
C PRO A 236 12.28 16.59 10.57
N ALA A 237 11.77 15.95 11.62
CA ALA A 237 11.31 14.57 11.56
C ALA A 237 10.08 14.44 10.66
N LEU A 238 9.10 15.35 10.79
CA LEU A 238 7.92 15.39 9.93
C LEU A 238 8.30 15.55 8.46
N ALA A 239 9.29 16.40 8.14
CA ALA A 239 9.81 16.54 6.79
C ALA A 239 10.44 15.23 6.26
N MET A 240 11.26 14.55 7.09
CA MET A 240 11.85 13.25 6.74
C MET A 240 10.78 12.19 6.48
N TRP A 241 9.78 12.06 7.37
CA TRP A 241 8.70 11.07 7.21
C TRP A 241 7.86 11.36 5.97
N ARG A 242 7.61 12.64 5.67
CA ARG A 242 6.91 13.05 4.46
C ARG A 242 7.70 12.70 3.20
N LEU A 243 9.01 12.96 3.19
CA LEU A 243 9.90 12.60 2.08
C LEU A 243 9.89 11.08 1.85
N LEU A 244 10.10 10.28 2.89
CA LEU A 244 10.06 8.82 2.79
C LEU A 244 8.69 8.30 2.33
N TRP A 245 7.60 8.83 2.90
CA TRP A 245 6.25 8.45 2.49
C TRP A 245 5.94 8.78 1.03
N GLN A 246 6.50 9.88 0.52
CA GLN A 246 6.32 10.30 -0.87
C GLN A 246 7.21 9.55 -1.85
N THR A 247 8.37 9.03 -1.43
CA THR A 247 9.40 8.50 -2.33
C THR A 247 9.59 6.98 -2.26
N LEU A 248 9.25 6.35 -1.13
CA LEU A 248 9.41 4.91 -0.97
C LEU A 248 8.42 4.14 -1.84
N PRO A 249 8.83 2.98 -2.38
CA PRO A 249 7.94 2.11 -3.14
C PRO A 249 6.83 1.51 -2.25
N HIS A 250 5.77 1.00 -2.89
CA HIS A 250 4.68 0.32 -2.18
C HIS A 250 5.23 -0.90 -1.42
N GLY A 251 4.67 -1.15 -0.25
CA GLY A 251 5.19 -2.16 0.67
C GLY A 251 6.46 -1.75 1.44
N HIS A 252 6.94 -0.52 1.29
CA HIS A 252 8.05 -0.01 2.12
C HIS A 252 7.68 1.25 2.90
N ARG A 253 6.46 1.78 2.74
CA ARG A 253 6.07 3.06 3.33
C ARG A 253 5.46 2.96 4.71
N ALA A 254 5.10 1.77 5.18
CA ALA A 254 4.21 1.62 6.34
C ALA A 254 4.76 2.31 7.60
N GLU A 255 6.02 2.08 7.92
CA GLU A 255 6.67 2.59 9.12
C GLU A 255 6.83 4.11 9.06
N ALA A 256 7.29 4.65 7.93
CA ALA A 256 7.37 6.09 7.70
C ALA A 256 5.99 6.76 7.72
N ALA A 257 4.97 6.09 7.17
CA ALA A 257 3.59 6.58 7.15
C ALA A 257 2.96 6.61 8.55
N LEU A 258 3.27 5.64 9.43
CA LEU A 258 2.86 5.69 10.84
C LEU A 258 3.48 6.87 11.58
N LEU A 259 4.79 7.07 11.43
CA LEU A 259 5.50 8.19 12.04
C LEU A 259 4.97 9.53 11.54
N LEU A 260 4.70 9.62 10.23
CA LEU A 260 4.08 10.80 9.63
C LEU A 260 2.67 11.03 10.17
N ALA A 261 1.86 9.99 10.30
CA ALA A 261 0.50 10.09 10.79
C ALA A 261 0.46 10.66 12.23
N VAL A 262 1.28 10.13 13.13
CA VAL A 262 1.40 10.63 14.51
C VAL A 262 1.93 12.06 14.53
N SER A 263 3.00 12.35 13.78
CA SER A 263 3.61 13.69 13.74
C SER A 263 2.65 14.75 13.20
N ALA A 264 1.96 14.45 12.09
CA ALA A 264 0.98 15.34 11.48
C ALA A 264 -0.24 15.56 12.38
N TYR A 265 -0.73 14.51 13.05
CA TYR A 265 -1.85 14.62 13.97
C TYR A 265 -1.50 15.53 15.16
N LEU A 266 -0.31 15.39 15.73
CA LEU A 266 0.19 16.25 16.81
C LEU A 266 0.44 17.70 16.34
N ALA A 267 0.79 17.89 15.08
CA ALA A 267 0.89 19.19 14.42
C ALA A 267 -0.47 19.77 13.96
N ALA A 268 -1.59 19.12 14.31
CA ALA A 268 -2.95 19.49 13.91
C ALA A 268 -3.25 19.45 12.40
N ASP A 269 -2.43 18.76 11.60
CA ASP A 269 -2.70 18.47 10.19
C ASP A 269 -3.41 17.11 10.05
N VAL A 270 -4.71 17.12 10.33
CA VAL A 270 -5.55 15.91 10.32
C VAL A 270 -5.69 15.31 8.92
N ALA A 271 -5.69 16.13 7.88
CA ALA A 271 -5.80 15.66 6.50
C ALA A 271 -4.57 14.82 6.12
N LEU A 272 -3.37 15.33 6.40
CA LEU A 272 -2.13 14.60 6.20
C LEU A 272 -2.07 13.33 7.07
N ALA A 273 -2.47 13.43 8.34
CA ALA A 273 -2.49 12.29 9.24
C ALA A 273 -3.38 11.15 8.72
N THR A 274 -4.57 11.50 8.22
CA THR A 274 -5.55 10.55 7.65
C THR A 274 -5.00 9.90 6.38
N ALA A 275 -4.40 10.67 5.47
CA ALA A 275 -3.81 10.12 4.25
C ALA A 275 -2.61 9.19 4.54
N ALA A 276 -1.78 9.56 5.52
CA ALA A 276 -0.63 8.77 5.92
C ALA A 276 -1.07 7.44 6.56
N ILE A 277 -2.02 7.45 7.50
CA ILE A 277 -2.47 6.21 8.17
C ILE A 277 -3.17 5.24 7.22
N GLN A 278 -3.91 5.75 6.22
CA GLN A 278 -4.44 4.91 5.15
C GLN A 278 -3.34 4.21 4.35
N THR A 279 -2.25 4.91 4.06
CA THR A 279 -1.09 4.30 3.38
C THR A 279 -0.46 3.22 4.25
N ALA A 280 -0.31 3.45 5.56
CA ALA A 280 0.22 2.46 6.47
C ALA A 280 -0.63 1.18 6.53
N ARG A 281 -1.97 1.31 6.51
CA ARG A 281 -2.90 0.18 6.43
C ARG A 281 -2.78 -0.62 5.14
N ILE A 282 -2.55 0.06 4.01
CA ILE A 282 -2.39 -0.59 2.70
C ILE A 282 -1.06 -1.36 2.62
N ASP A 283 0.02 -0.76 3.11
CA ASP A 283 1.36 -1.34 2.98
C ASP A 283 1.71 -2.36 4.07
N ASN A 284 0.88 -2.51 5.10
CA ASN A 284 1.13 -3.43 6.21
C ASN A 284 -0.17 -4.09 6.69
N SER A 285 -0.28 -5.40 6.46
CA SER A 285 -1.50 -6.21 6.64
C SER A 285 -1.85 -6.50 8.12
N ASP A 286 -1.52 -5.58 9.04
CA ASP A 286 -2.05 -5.38 10.40
C ASP A 286 -1.18 -5.79 11.64
N PRO A 287 -0.12 -5.02 11.96
CA PRO A 287 0.43 -4.94 13.30
C PRO A 287 -0.48 -4.10 14.20
N LEU A 288 -0.69 -4.54 15.45
CA LEU A 288 -1.52 -3.89 16.48
C LEU A 288 -1.35 -2.36 16.57
N ALA A 289 -0.12 -1.85 16.44
CA ALA A 289 0.18 -0.42 16.48
C ALA A 289 -0.51 0.37 15.37
N THR A 290 -0.55 -0.16 14.13
CA THR A 290 -1.23 0.47 13.00
C THR A 290 -2.72 0.62 13.27
N ARG A 291 -3.36 -0.44 13.81
CA ARG A 291 -4.77 -0.40 14.20
C ARG A 291 -5.06 0.62 15.28
N GLN A 292 -4.27 0.65 16.35
CA GLN A 292 -4.49 1.58 17.48
C GLN A 292 -4.35 3.04 17.05
N ILE A 293 -3.35 3.35 16.21
CA ILE A 293 -3.16 4.70 15.70
C ILE A 293 -4.28 5.06 14.70
N ALA A 294 -4.68 4.14 13.83
CA ALA A 294 -5.80 4.35 12.91
C ALA A 294 -7.11 4.64 13.64
N ASP A 295 -7.45 3.83 14.64
CA ASP A 295 -8.64 4.01 15.47
C ASP A 295 -8.66 5.39 16.13
N ALA A 296 -7.52 5.82 16.69
CA ALA A 296 -7.38 7.13 17.30
C ALA A 296 -7.61 8.28 16.29
N ILE A 297 -7.10 8.16 15.06
CA ILE A 297 -7.24 9.19 14.02
C ILE A 297 -8.65 9.18 13.43
N ASP A 298 -9.18 8.01 13.09
CA ASP A 298 -10.50 7.81 12.46
C ASP A 298 -11.63 8.31 13.39
N HIS A 299 -11.48 8.10 14.71
CA HIS A 299 -12.41 8.61 15.73
C HIS A 299 -12.07 10.00 16.26
N ARG A 300 -11.04 10.66 15.71
CA ARG A 300 -10.59 12.00 16.09
C ARG A 300 -10.40 12.14 17.61
N LEU A 301 -9.78 11.13 18.22
CA LEU A 301 -9.50 11.16 19.65
C LEU A 301 -8.59 12.37 19.98
N PRO A 302 -8.74 13.00 21.17
CA PRO A 302 -7.91 14.14 21.52
C PRO A 302 -6.41 13.88 21.33
N ALA A 303 -5.66 14.85 20.80
CA ALA A 303 -4.23 14.71 20.48
C ALA A 303 -3.34 14.26 21.64
N HIS A 304 -3.78 14.44 22.90
CA HIS A 304 -3.05 13.92 24.06
C HIS A 304 -2.95 12.38 24.06
N VAL A 305 -3.88 11.65 23.42
CA VAL A 305 -3.83 10.18 23.30
C VAL A 305 -2.60 9.76 22.49
N LEU A 306 -2.37 10.36 21.31
CA LEU A 306 -1.17 10.09 20.51
C LEU A 306 0.10 10.73 21.11
N ARG A 307 -0.05 11.77 21.94
CA ARG A 307 1.08 12.35 22.69
C ARG A 307 1.67 11.35 23.69
N VAL A 308 0.86 10.44 24.26
CA VAL A 308 1.35 9.37 25.14
C VAL A 308 2.29 8.42 24.38
N VAL A 309 1.98 8.10 23.12
CA VAL A 309 2.84 7.28 22.24
C VAL A 309 4.18 7.98 22.00
N ALA A 310 4.14 9.27 21.67
CA ALA A 310 5.35 10.06 21.48
C ALA A 310 6.20 10.14 22.76
N GLN A 311 5.58 10.38 23.93
CA GLN A 311 6.29 10.39 25.21
C GLN A 311 6.88 9.02 25.58
N ALA A 312 6.25 7.92 25.18
CA ALA A 312 6.82 6.58 25.34
C ALA A 312 8.10 6.44 24.50
N GLY A 313 8.09 6.96 23.27
CA GLY A 313 9.28 7.03 22.41
C GLY A 313 10.44 7.81 23.03
N VAL A 314 10.16 8.95 23.66
CA VAL A 314 11.18 9.73 24.40
C VAL A 314 11.80 8.89 25.53
N ARG A 315 10.98 8.21 26.34
CA ARG A 315 11.48 7.34 27.41
C ARG A 315 12.32 6.18 26.86
N GLN A 316 11.93 5.63 25.72
CA GLN A 316 12.65 4.53 25.09
C GLN A 316 14.00 4.98 24.52
N ALA A 317 14.08 6.18 23.93
CA ALA A 317 15.35 6.76 23.51
C ALA A 317 16.28 6.99 24.72
N ALA A 318 15.74 7.43 25.86
CA ALA A 318 16.51 7.64 27.08
C ALA A 318 17.11 6.34 27.65
N THR A 319 16.45 5.19 27.53
CA THR A 319 17.04 3.89 27.96
C THR A 319 18.25 3.49 27.10
N LEU A 320 18.27 3.94 25.85
CA LEU A 320 19.42 3.83 24.95
C LEU A 320 20.48 4.91 25.21
N GLY A 321 20.23 5.86 26.12
CA GLY A 321 21.10 6.99 26.46
C GLY A 321 21.05 8.13 25.44
N ILE A 322 19.95 8.23 24.68
CA ILE A 322 19.74 9.27 23.67
C ILE A 322 18.77 10.28 24.26
N ASP A 323 19.16 11.55 24.26
CA ASP A 323 18.29 12.63 24.68
C ASP A 323 17.56 13.22 23.48
N LEU A 324 16.24 13.30 23.58
CA LEU A 324 15.37 13.89 22.56
C LEU A 324 14.71 15.18 23.06
N VAL A 325 14.91 15.60 24.31
CA VAL A 325 14.21 16.76 24.88
C VAL A 325 15.06 18.03 24.76
#